data_AF-A0A3D2ATC9-F1
#
_entry.id   AF-A0A3D2ATC9-F1
#
_cell.length_a   1.000
_cell.length_b   1.000
_cell.length_c   1.000
_cell.angle_alpha   90.00
_cell.angle_beta   90.00
_cell.angle_gamma   90.00
#
_symmetry.space_group_name_H-M   'P 1'
#
loop_
_entity.id
_entity.type
_entity.pdbx_description
1 polymer ?
#
loop_
_entity_poly.entity_id
_entity_poly.type
_entity_poly.pdbx_seq_one_letter_code
_entity_poly.pdbx_strand_id
1 'polypeptide(L)' 'MKALLGTKIGMTQIIGEDGRVTPITLIQAGPVTVTQVKTVETDGYNAVQVAYGEGKNLSKAV' A
#
# COMPACT_ATOMS: atom_id res chain seq x y z
N MET A 1 -14.59 0.01 0.23
CA MET A 1 -13.41 -0.22 1.08
C MET A 1 -12.26 0.62 0.54
N LYS A 2 -11.40 1.19 1.41
CA LYS A 2 -10.22 1.97 1.01
C LYS A 2 -8.96 1.18 1.41
N ALA A 3 -7.95 1.14 0.55
CA ALA A 3 -6.70 0.41 0.79
C ALA A 3 -5.51 1.15 0.16
N LEU A 4 -4.31 0.92 0.71
CA LEU A 4 -3.04 1.44 0.19
C LEU A 4 -1.97 0.35 0.30
N LEU A 5 -1.01 0.40 -0.62
CA LEU A 5 0.23 -0.36 -0.50
C LEU A 5 1.23 0.41 0.37
N GLY A 6 2.04 -0.32 1.13
CA GLY A 6 3.07 0.26 1.99
C GLY A 6 4.09 -0.78 2.44
N THR A 7 5.22 -0.28 2.95
CA THR A 7 6.32 -1.10 3.47
C THR A 7 6.25 -1.14 4.99
N LYS A 8 6.34 -2.33 5.59
CA LYS A 8 6.58 -2.47 7.03
C LYS A 8 8.00 -2.02 7.34
N ILE A 9 8.13 -0.93 8.09
CA ILE A 9 9.43 -0.37 8.48
C ILE A 9 9.93 -1.05 9.76
N GLY A 10 9.03 -1.36 10.68
CA GLY A 10 9.40 -1.98 11.95
C GLY A 10 8.31 -1.88 12.99
N MET A 11 8.68 -2.10 14.24
CA MET A 11 7.79 -2.00 15.39
C MET A 11 8.44 -1.12 16.46
N THR A 12 7.64 -0.32 17.15
CA THR A 12 8.07 0.48 18.30
C THR A 12 6.92 0.58 19.30
N GLN A 13 7.06 1.44 20.31
CA GLN A 13 6.00 1.73 21.27
C GLN A 13 5.76 3.24 21.39
N ILE A 14 4.51 3.61 21.65
CA ILE A 14 4.13 4.97 22.06
C ILE A 14 3.80 4.91 23.55
N ILE A 15 4.33 5.85 24.31
CA ILE A 15 4.02 6.03 25.73
C ILE A 15 2.97 7.14 25.83
N GLY A 16 1.78 6.80 26.31
CA GLY A 16 0.69 7.75 26.55
C GLY A 16 0.94 8.61 27.80
N GLU A 17 0.24 9.74 27.89
CA GLU A 17 0.31 10.65 29.04
C GLU A 17 -0.14 10.00 30.36
N ASP A 18 -0.99 8.96 30.28
CA ASP A 18 -1.43 8.12 31.38
C ASP A 18 -0.41 7.03 31.78
N GLY A 19 0.77 7.03 31.16
CA GLY A 19 1.84 6.06 31.37
C GLY A 19 1.64 4.71 30.67
N ARG A 20 0.57 4.52 29.89
CA ARG A 20 0.34 3.28 29.15
C ARG A 20 1.28 3.17 27.94
N VAL A 21 1.78 1.95 27.70
CA VAL A 21 2.66 1.64 26.57
C VAL A 21 1.87 0.89 25.51
N THR A 22 1.72 1.48 24.33
CA THR A 22 1.05 0.86 23.18
C THR A 22 2.07 0.42 22.14
N PRO A 23 2.23 -0.89 21.86
CA PRO A 23 3.08 -1.37 20.78
C PRO A 23 2.44 -1.07 19.42
N ILE A 24 3.23 -0.57 18.49
CA ILE A 24 2.78 -0.17 17.15
C ILE A 24 3.69 -0.73 16.06
N THR A 25 3.12 -0.89 14.86
CA THR A 25 3.88 -1.20 13.64
C THR A 25 3.98 0.06 12.78
N LEU A 26 5.21 0.44 12.39
CA LEU A 26 5.42 1.53 11.46
C LEU A 26 5.24 1.02 10.03
N ILE A 27 4.32 1.64 9.30
CA ILE A 27 4.09 1.40 7.88
C ILE A 27 4.41 2.69 7.13
N GLN A 28 5.35 2.64 6.18
CA GLN A 28 5.51 3.70 5.19
C GLN A 28 4.51 3.43 4.07
N ALA A 29 3.47 4.24 3.98
CA ALA A 29 2.46 4.13 2.94
C ALA A 29 2.68 5.17 1.84
N GLY A 30 2.63 4.72 0.58
CA GLY A 30 2.66 5.58 -0.60
C GLY A 30 3.99 6.28 -0.92
N PRO A 31 4.05 6.98 -2.08
CA PRO A 31 2.95 7.19 -3.04
C PRO A 31 2.52 5.90 -3.77
N VAL A 32 1.22 5.77 -4.01
CA VAL A 32 0.61 4.63 -4.71
C VAL A 32 0.00 5.14 -6.03
N THR A 33 0.55 4.71 -7.15
CA THR A 33 0.15 5.18 -8.49
C THR A 33 -0.90 4.25 -9.07
N VAL A 34 -2.02 4.79 -9.56
CA VAL A 34 -3.02 4.00 -10.30
C VAL A 34 -2.46 3.64 -11.66
N THR A 35 -2.38 2.35 -11.97
CA THR A 35 -1.86 1.85 -13.25
C THR A 35 -2.96 1.40 -14.20
N GLN A 36 -4.10 0.93 -13.68
CA GLN A 36 -5.25 0.54 -14.47
C GLN A 36 -6.54 0.70 -13.68
N VAL A 37 -7.60 1.16 -14.34
CA VAL A 37 -8.97 1.11 -13.82
C VAL A 37 -9.70 0.01 -14.59
N LYS A 38 -10.19 -0.99 -13.88
CA LYS A 38 -10.92 -2.14 -14.43
C LYS A 38 -12.41 -1.93 -14.28
N THR A 39 -13.15 -2.20 -15.35
CA THR A 39 -14.60 -2.01 -15.41
C THR A 39 -15.29 -3.33 -15.73
N VAL A 40 -16.60 -3.42 -15.49
CA VAL A 40 -17.37 -4.63 -15.79
C VAL A 40 -17.35 -4.92 -17.30
N GLU A 41 -17.37 -3.87 -18.12
CA GLU A 41 -17.39 -3.97 -19.59
C GLU A 41 -16.09 -4.50 -20.17
N THR A 42 -14.95 -4.10 -19.59
CA THR A 42 -13.61 -4.46 -20.10
C THR A 42 -13.01 -5.68 -19.41
N ASP A 43 -13.33 -5.91 -18.14
CA ASP A 43 -12.65 -6.89 -17.28
C ASP A 43 -13.61 -7.86 -16.55
N GLY A 44 -14.94 -7.64 -16.63
CA GLY A 44 -15.94 -8.46 -15.96
C GLY A 44 -16.16 -8.13 -14.47
N TYR A 45 -15.44 -7.15 -13.92
CA TYR A 45 -15.59 -6.69 -12.54
C TYR A 45 -15.01 -5.28 -12.32
N ASN A 46 -15.41 -4.63 -11.22
CA ASN A 46 -14.88 -3.31 -10.83
C ASN A 46 -13.64 -3.46 -9.94
N ALA A 47 -12.51 -2.88 -10.36
CA ALA A 47 -11.30 -2.81 -9.53
C ALA A 47 -10.34 -1.69 -9.97
N VAL A 48 -9.37 -1.37 -9.11
CA VAL A 48 -8.27 -0.46 -9.43
C VAL A 48 -6.96 -1.20 -9.22
N GLN A 49 -6.13 -1.27 -10.25
CA GLN A 49 -4.76 -1.74 -10.14
C GLN A 49 -3.86 -0.56 -9.76
N VAL A 50 -2.94 -0.82 -8.83
CA VAL A 50 -2.01 0.18 -8.33
C VAL A 50 -0.59 -0.36 -8.30
N ALA A 51 0.38 0.54 -8.43
CA ALA A 51 1.81 0.27 -8.25
C ALA A 51 2.36 1.05 -7.04
N TYR A 52 3.40 0.51 -6.44
CA TYR A 52 4.09 1.08 -5.29
C TYR A 52 5.59 0.77 -5.37
N GLY A 53 6.43 1.76 -5.01
CA GLY A 53 7.88 1.66 -5.14
C GLY A 53 8.39 1.85 -6.58
N GLU A 54 9.66 1.50 -6.81
CA GLU A 54 10.34 1.70 -8.09
C GLU A 54 10.68 0.35 -8.75
N GLY A 55 10.42 0.26 -10.06
CA GLY A 55 10.81 -0.89 -10.87
C GLY A 55 12.20 -0.70 -11.48
N LYS A 56 13.21 -1.43 -11.00
CA LYS A 56 14.59 -1.35 -11.55
C LYS A 56 14.85 -2.28 -12.73
N ASN A 57 14.22 -3.46 -12.75
CA ASN A 57 14.46 -4.53 -13.73
C ASN A 57 13.15 -4.95 -14.39
N LEU A 58 12.61 -4.10 -15.27
CA LEU A 58 11.35 -4.35 -15.97
C LEU A 58 11.60 -5.16 -17.24
N SER A 59 11.03 -6.36 -17.33
CA SER A 59 11.01 -7.15 -18.56
C SER A 59 10.08 -6.52 -19.59
N LYS A 60 10.42 -6.61 -20.88
CA LYS A 60 9.49 -6.23 -21.95
C LYS A 60 8.27 -7.17 -21.92
N ALA A 61 7.10 -6.62 -22.22
CA ALA A 61 5.92 -7.44 -22.47
C ALA A 61 6.21 -8.34 -23.68
N VAL A 62 5.90 -9.62 -23.53
CA VAL A 62 5.95 -10.63 -24.61
C VAL A 62 4.56 -10.73 -25.22
#